data_AF-A0A7C2NK69-F1
#
_entry.id   AF-A0A7C2NK69-F1
#
_cell.length_a   1.000
_cell.length_b   1.000
_cell.length_c   1.000
_cell.angle_alpha   90.00
_cell.angle_beta   90.00
_cell.angle_gamma   90.00
#
_symmetry.space_group_name_H-M   'P 1'
#
loop_
_entity.id
_entity.type
_entity.pdbx_description
1 polymer ?
#
loop_
_entity_poly.entity_id
_entity_poly.type
_entity_poly.pdbx_seq_one_letter_code
_entity_poly.pdbx_strand_id
1 'polypeptide(L)'
;MKGLVLLLALLACQPARAQVLFEEDFEGSLEEIHAHFGNGTTGPDVRLSADPRPASPGRQSLVLKANRSGSGAYFYHRLPQDETRLHVRYFVKYGGGSDFHHAGLYLGGYAPPTDWPQGDAGLKGVRENGDELLNVGFEPKDGGGVQDRLDFYMNWVDMQGPAFQGAYYGRSVLLAENVANEAQRWRCVEIMVQLNAPSARDGELALWLDDALVQHFRPGQPTGAWDAVGNWVTSPGGRPFDGFRWRSSSRLGLNWLKVMSYNAAHDVWVDDLVVSRSRIGCGGGGGGGGGGGGGGGPACGNGVKEAGEACDDGNAVDADGCSARCEIDHAPQTPSQRGCVDQVNRGVARLARLRARANERCLARAASPAEFDGCLDADADAALARAEERLARKAAKRCEEPPDLALGALPPARGALAARSVPSALARDLFGAPAALAPADERAARRCQAVALKRAHALQGTMCADARSAIERKLRGGASDPAGSDEELARSVEEALLESPALARAGASLRARGVAPCGAELGLAALFPGCASETPEALGACVERASRCRACELLEAANERLDLRCDVLDDGLEDGSCGAPS
;
A
#
# COMPACT_ATOMS: atom_id res chain seq x y z
N MET A 1 36.65 -42.03 9.03
CA MET A 1 36.53 -41.74 10.48
C MET A 1 35.70 -40.48 10.60
N LYS A 2 34.38 -40.58 10.78
CA LYS A 2 33.59 -40.85 12.01
C LYS A 2 33.21 -39.54 12.75
N GLY A 3 31.89 -39.32 12.89
CA GLY A 3 31.20 -38.47 13.89
C GLY A 3 30.88 -37.05 13.38
N LEU A 4 29.66 -36.63 13.03
CA LEU A 4 28.31 -36.74 13.65
C LEU A 4 28.22 -36.05 15.03
N VAL A 5 27.56 -34.89 15.10
CA VAL A 5 26.40 -34.63 15.98
C VAL A 5 25.45 -33.63 15.30
N LEU A 6 24.21 -34.10 15.14
CA LEU A 6 22.97 -33.39 14.84
C LEU A 6 22.25 -33.11 16.18
N LEU A 7 21.65 -31.92 16.36
CA LEU A 7 20.35 -31.67 17.03
C LEU A 7 20.11 -30.13 17.05
N LEU A 8 19.21 -29.61 16.20
CA LEU A 8 17.79 -29.29 16.44
C LEU A 8 17.53 -28.12 17.41
N ALA A 9 17.04 -27.01 16.86
CA ALA A 9 15.88 -26.29 17.41
C ALA A 9 15.26 -25.39 16.33
N LEU A 10 13.94 -25.48 16.23
CA LEU A 10 13.02 -24.71 15.40
C LEU A 10 13.25 -23.19 15.48
N LEU A 11 13.26 -22.51 14.32
CA LEU A 11 12.54 -21.25 14.17
C LEU A 11 11.81 -21.29 12.83
N ALA A 12 10.51 -21.07 12.92
CA ALA A 12 9.58 -21.05 11.81
C ALA A 12 10.03 -20.07 10.72
N CYS A 13 9.89 -20.50 9.47
CA CYS A 13 9.68 -19.57 8.36
C CYS A 13 8.38 -18.83 8.68
N GLN A 14 8.45 -17.55 9.07
CA GLN A 14 7.30 -16.65 9.12
C GLN A 14 7.39 -15.71 7.91
N PRO A 15 6.61 -15.93 6.84
CA PRO A 15 6.36 -14.92 5.83
C PRO A 15 5.18 -14.01 6.27
N ALA A 16 5.08 -12.80 5.71
CA ALA A 16 3.96 -11.84 5.76
C ALA A 16 3.98 -10.64 6.76
N ARG A 17 5.05 -10.38 7.53
CA ARG A 17 5.01 -9.31 8.57
C ARG A 17 5.42 -7.89 8.14
N ALA A 18 6.08 -7.66 7.01
CA ALA A 18 6.62 -6.34 6.66
C ALA A 18 5.56 -5.30 6.20
N GLN A 19 4.37 -5.73 5.79
CA GLN A 19 3.27 -4.85 5.37
C GLN A 19 2.23 -4.61 6.47
N VAL A 20 2.21 -5.47 7.50
CA VAL A 20 1.31 -5.37 8.65
C VAL A 20 1.83 -4.32 9.62
N LEU A 21 1.00 -3.33 9.91
CA LEU A 21 1.32 -2.22 10.81
C LEU A 21 0.85 -2.47 12.24
N PHE A 22 -0.25 -3.22 12.38
CA PHE A 22 -0.85 -3.56 13.66
C PHE A 22 -1.71 -4.82 13.50
N GLU A 23 -1.64 -5.72 14.46
CA GLU A 23 -2.48 -6.93 14.54
C GLU A 23 -2.96 -7.13 15.97
N GLU A 24 -4.20 -7.61 16.11
CA GLU A 24 -4.79 -8.01 17.38
C GLU A 24 -5.76 -9.18 17.13
N ASP A 25 -5.44 -10.33 17.71
CA ASP A 25 -6.26 -11.55 17.66
C ASP A 25 -7.26 -11.64 18.83
N PHE A 26 -7.17 -10.71 19.79
CA PHE A 26 -7.99 -10.64 21.00
C PHE A 26 -7.84 -11.88 21.91
N GLU A 27 -6.68 -12.54 21.86
CA GLU A 27 -6.33 -13.64 22.74
C GLU A 27 -5.66 -13.15 24.04
N GLY A 28 -5.66 -14.01 25.07
CA GLY A 28 -5.11 -13.67 26.39
C GLY A 28 -6.08 -12.91 27.30
N SER A 29 -5.54 -12.13 28.23
CA SER A 29 -6.32 -11.36 29.21
C SER A 29 -6.71 -9.98 28.67
N LEU A 30 -7.79 -9.39 29.21
CA LEU A 30 -8.16 -8.02 28.86
C LEU A 30 -7.04 -7.01 29.16
N GLU A 31 -6.21 -7.25 30.17
CA GLU A 31 -5.08 -6.37 30.49
C GLU A 31 -4.01 -6.39 29.39
N GLU A 32 -3.67 -7.57 28.88
CA GLU A 32 -2.72 -7.75 27.77
C GLU A 32 -3.27 -7.11 26.49
N ILE A 33 -4.53 -7.37 26.15
CA ILE A 33 -5.21 -6.75 25.01
C ILE A 33 -5.20 -5.22 25.15
N HIS A 34 -5.59 -4.67 26.30
CA HIS A 34 -5.52 -3.21 26.52
C HIS A 34 -4.11 -2.65 26.32
N ALA A 35 -3.07 -3.38 26.69
CA ALA A 35 -1.68 -2.95 26.55
C ALA A 35 -1.19 -2.93 25.09
N HIS A 36 -1.79 -3.72 24.19
CA HIS A 36 -1.53 -3.65 22.76
C HIS A 36 -2.11 -2.37 22.12
N PHE A 37 -3.16 -1.81 22.74
CA PHE A 37 -3.73 -0.53 22.35
C PHE A 37 -3.09 0.62 23.16
N GLY A 38 -3.17 1.84 22.61
CA GLY A 38 -2.57 3.00 23.26
C GLY A 38 -3.37 3.47 24.48
N ASN A 39 -2.84 4.50 25.15
CA ASN A 39 -3.46 5.17 26.31
C ASN A 39 -4.85 5.78 26.03
N GLY A 40 -5.28 5.84 24.76
CA GLY A 40 -6.59 6.31 24.34
C GLY A 40 -7.73 5.33 24.54
N THR A 41 -7.52 4.13 25.08
CA THR A 41 -8.57 3.11 25.26
C THR A 41 -9.42 3.39 26.50
N THR A 42 -10.76 3.31 26.40
CA THR A 42 -11.65 3.51 27.55
C THR A 42 -12.91 2.63 27.51
N GLY A 43 -13.41 2.27 28.69
CA GLY A 43 -14.76 1.73 28.90
C GLY A 43 -14.80 0.58 29.91
N PRO A 44 -15.69 0.60 30.93
CA PRO A 44 -15.88 -0.54 31.84
C PRO A 44 -16.69 -1.70 31.18
N ASP A 45 -17.20 -1.46 29.97
CA ASP A 45 -18.22 -2.28 29.30
C ASP A 45 -17.59 -3.17 28.20
N VAL A 46 -16.47 -3.83 28.51
CA VAL A 46 -15.77 -4.79 27.64
C VAL A 46 -15.63 -6.15 28.31
N ARG A 47 -15.76 -7.23 27.54
CA ARG A 47 -15.55 -8.60 28.02
C ARG A 47 -15.01 -9.49 26.91
N LEU A 48 -14.37 -10.60 27.31
CA LEU A 48 -14.03 -11.68 26.40
C LEU A 48 -15.20 -12.65 26.28
N SER A 49 -15.35 -13.25 25.10
CA SER A 49 -16.39 -14.23 24.79
C SER A 49 -15.76 -15.47 24.20
N ALA A 50 -16.16 -16.66 24.65
CA ALA A 50 -15.75 -17.95 24.09
C ALA A 50 -16.48 -18.27 22.76
N ASP A 51 -16.62 -17.25 21.91
CA ASP A 51 -17.35 -17.26 20.66
C ASP A 51 -16.47 -16.58 19.61
N PRO A 52 -15.44 -17.28 19.10
CA PRO A 52 -14.57 -16.73 18.08
C PRO A 52 -15.27 -16.71 16.72
N ARG A 53 -14.69 -16.01 15.75
CA ARG A 53 -15.16 -16.08 14.37
C ARG A 53 -15.05 -17.50 13.77
N PRO A 54 -15.78 -17.82 12.69
CA PRO A 54 -15.57 -19.06 11.94
C PRO A 54 -14.12 -19.20 11.47
N ALA A 55 -13.56 -20.41 11.63
CA ALA A 55 -12.17 -20.73 11.30
C ALA A 55 -11.13 -19.78 11.94
N SER A 56 -11.44 -19.20 13.11
CA SER A 56 -10.44 -18.51 13.93
C SER A 56 -9.35 -19.49 14.37
N PRO A 57 -8.07 -19.10 14.34
CA PRO A 57 -7.01 -19.83 15.04
C PRO A 57 -7.12 -19.68 16.57
N GLY A 58 -7.83 -18.64 17.03
CA GLY A 58 -8.09 -18.31 18.42
C GLY A 58 -9.27 -19.06 19.03
N ARG A 59 -9.55 -18.78 20.30
CA ARG A 59 -10.62 -19.40 21.10
C ARG A 59 -11.62 -18.39 21.66
N GLN A 60 -11.33 -17.10 21.53
CA GLN A 60 -12.19 -16.06 22.07
C GLN A 60 -12.32 -14.88 21.11
N SER A 61 -13.18 -13.95 21.48
CA SER A 61 -13.36 -12.68 20.79
C SER A 61 -13.61 -11.57 21.81
N LEU A 62 -13.36 -10.33 21.39
CA LEU A 62 -13.68 -9.16 22.18
C LEU A 62 -15.17 -8.79 22.02
N VAL A 63 -15.82 -8.46 23.12
CA VAL A 63 -17.19 -7.91 23.11
C VAL A 63 -17.21 -6.51 23.69
N LEU A 64 -17.74 -5.58 22.90
CA LEU A 64 -18.09 -4.22 23.29
C LEU A 64 -19.58 -4.22 23.65
N LYS A 65 -19.87 -4.07 24.94
CA LYS A 65 -21.23 -4.25 25.46
C LYS A 65 -22.15 -3.10 25.08
N ALA A 66 -23.42 -3.43 24.82
CA ALA A 66 -24.46 -2.44 24.59
C ALA A 66 -24.79 -1.65 25.87
N ASN A 67 -24.87 -0.32 25.74
CA ASN A 67 -25.28 0.54 26.82
C ASN A 67 -25.99 1.80 26.28
N ARG A 68 -27.32 1.88 26.40
CA ARG A 68 -28.11 3.06 25.98
C ARG A 68 -28.06 4.25 26.97
N SER A 69 -26.96 4.40 27.71
CA SER A 69 -26.82 5.47 28.71
C SER A 69 -25.97 6.65 28.22
N GLY A 70 -25.67 6.73 26.92
CA GLY A 70 -24.74 7.72 26.37
C GLY A 70 -23.27 7.44 26.71
N SER A 71 -22.98 6.25 27.23
CA SER A 71 -21.65 5.69 27.40
C SER A 71 -21.29 4.76 26.23
N GLY A 72 -20.01 4.41 26.12
CA GLY A 72 -19.51 3.43 25.16
C GLY A 72 -18.17 2.86 25.60
N ALA A 73 -17.71 1.85 24.87
CA ALA A 73 -16.38 1.30 24.99
C ALA A 73 -15.65 1.45 23.66
N TYR A 74 -14.36 1.75 23.72
CA TYR A 74 -13.52 1.80 22.53
C TYR A 74 -12.06 1.47 22.82
N PHE A 75 -11.47 0.77 21.87
CA PHE A 75 -10.03 0.53 21.78
C PHE A 75 -9.47 1.45 20.71
N TYR A 76 -8.48 2.27 21.06
CA TYR A 76 -7.85 3.22 20.17
C TYR A 76 -6.37 2.89 20.01
N HIS A 77 -5.93 2.78 18.77
CA HIS A 77 -4.53 2.57 18.45
C HIS A 77 -4.07 3.68 17.51
N ARG A 78 -3.03 4.40 17.92
CA ARG A 78 -2.31 5.34 17.05
C ARG A 78 -1.22 4.57 16.33
N LEU A 79 -1.23 4.65 15.00
CA LEU A 79 -0.19 4.07 14.16
C LEU A 79 1.14 4.81 14.34
N PRO A 80 2.28 4.13 14.18
CA PRO A 80 3.60 4.72 14.37
C PRO A 80 3.95 5.79 13.32
N GLN A 81 3.29 5.77 12.16
CA GLN A 81 3.58 6.63 11.02
C GLN A 81 2.29 7.15 10.36
N ASP A 82 2.42 8.24 9.61
CA ASP A 82 1.37 8.80 8.77
C ASP A 82 1.30 8.03 7.44
N GLU A 83 0.29 7.17 7.29
CA GLU A 83 0.11 6.38 6.08
C GLU A 83 -0.69 7.13 5.02
N THR A 84 -0.42 6.84 3.75
CA THR A 84 -1.20 7.41 2.62
C THR A 84 -2.18 6.41 2.03
N ARG A 85 -1.98 5.12 2.27
CA ARG A 85 -2.91 4.03 1.96
C ARG A 85 -2.96 3.09 3.15
N LEU A 86 -4.15 2.70 3.57
CA LEU A 86 -4.35 1.76 4.66
C LEU A 86 -5.45 0.77 4.30
N HIS A 87 -5.16 -0.51 4.49
CA HIS A 87 -6.13 -1.59 4.54
C HIS A 87 -6.34 -2.00 5.99
N VAL A 88 -7.60 -2.15 6.40
CA VAL A 88 -7.95 -2.65 7.72
C VAL A 88 -8.95 -3.77 7.55
N ARG A 89 -8.57 -4.97 8.00
CA ARG A 89 -9.44 -6.14 8.03
C ARG A 89 -9.76 -6.49 9.47
N TYR A 90 -11.03 -6.78 9.74
CA TYR A 90 -11.48 -7.28 11.03
C TYR A 90 -12.71 -8.14 10.84
N PHE A 91 -12.97 -9.03 11.79
CA PHE A 91 -14.22 -9.74 11.85
C PHE A 91 -15.14 -9.05 12.84
N VAL A 92 -16.41 -8.94 12.47
CA VAL A 92 -17.42 -8.32 13.32
C VAL A 92 -18.70 -9.12 13.30
N LYS A 93 -19.36 -9.16 14.46
CA LYS A 93 -20.72 -9.66 14.59
C LYS A 93 -21.53 -8.68 15.41
N TYR A 94 -22.67 -8.25 14.88
CA TYR A 94 -23.59 -7.35 15.56
C TYR A 94 -24.68 -8.13 16.26
N GLY A 95 -25.00 -7.77 17.50
CA GLY A 95 -25.99 -8.51 18.28
C GLY A 95 -27.45 -8.36 17.82
N GLY A 96 -27.73 -7.38 16.97
CA GLY A 96 -29.07 -7.03 16.50
C GLY A 96 -29.07 -6.03 15.34
N GLY A 97 -30.24 -5.43 15.09
CA GLY A 97 -30.47 -4.45 14.02
C GLY A 97 -29.79 -3.10 14.29
N SER A 98 -30.10 -2.08 13.50
CA SER A 98 -29.30 -0.85 13.35
C SER A 98 -29.46 0.18 14.46
N ASP A 99 -29.98 -0.23 15.62
CA ASP A 99 -30.20 0.60 16.79
C ASP A 99 -28.87 0.82 17.57
N PHE A 100 -27.97 1.50 16.88
CA PHE A 100 -26.62 1.83 17.28
C PHE A 100 -26.34 3.29 16.96
N HIS A 101 -25.44 3.89 17.74
CA HIS A 101 -24.92 5.22 17.45
C HIS A 101 -23.40 5.15 17.50
N HIS A 102 -22.73 4.73 16.42
CA HIS A 102 -21.29 4.42 16.37
C HIS A 102 -20.94 3.03 16.89
N ALA A 103 -20.96 2.05 15.97
CA ALA A 103 -20.65 0.66 16.27
C ALA A 103 -19.87 -0.05 15.14
N GLY A 104 -18.67 -0.53 15.44
CA GLY A 104 -17.79 -1.20 14.49
C GLY A 104 -16.38 -0.64 14.52
N LEU A 105 -15.74 -0.60 13.36
CA LEU A 105 -14.38 -0.08 13.21
C LEU A 105 -14.38 1.26 12.49
N TYR A 106 -13.55 2.14 13.01
CA TYR A 106 -13.25 3.46 12.48
C TYR A 106 -11.75 3.55 12.23
N LEU A 107 -11.38 4.22 11.16
CA LEU A 107 -10.00 4.58 10.85
C LEU A 107 -9.92 6.01 10.35
N GLY A 108 -8.75 6.62 10.47
CA GLY A 108 -8.63 8.01 10.06
C GLY A 108 -7.27 8.63 10.34
N GLY A 109 -7.29 9.95 10.36
CA GLY A 109 -6.12 10.78 10.54
C GLY A 109 -6.40 12.01 11.38
N TYR A 110 -5.44 12.41 12.20
CA TYR A 110 -5.38 13.75 12.79
C TYR A 110 -4.10 14.45 12.37
N ALA A 111 -4.18 15.75 12.10
CA ALA A 111 -3.04 16.62 11.89
C ALA A 111 -3.12 17.79 12.88
N PRO A 112 -2.40 17.75 14.03
CA PRO A 112 -1.38 16.76 14.41
C PRO A 112 -1.95 15.43 14.97
N PRO A 113 -1.20 14.32 14.86
CA PRO A 113 -1.59 13.02 15.42
C PRO A 113 -1.65 13.02 16.94
N THR A 114 -2.56 12.23 17.52
CA THR A 114 -2.74 12.09 18.99
C THR A 114 -2.82 10.65 19.45
N ASP A 115 -2.37 10.39 20.68
CA ASP A 115 -2.43 9.05 21.32
C ASP A 115 -3.82 8.73 21.89
N TRP A 116 -4.76 9.67 21.79
CA TRP A 116 -6.15 9.53 22.18
C TRP A 116 -7.07 9.96 21.04
N PRO A 117 -8.29 9.40 20.95
CA PRO A 117 -9.25 9.81 19.94
C PRO A 117 -9.70 11.24 20.21
N GLN A 118 -9.97 11.98 19.13
CA GLN A 118 -10.51 13.32 19.23
C GLN A 118 -12.02 13.32 18.96
N GLY A 119 -12.72 14.30 19.53
CA GLY A 119 -14.15 14.51 19.26
C GLY A 119 -14.33 15.22 17.92
N ASP A 120 -14.94 14.53 16.95
CA ASP A 120 -14.95 14.97 15.55
C ASP A 120 -16.36 15.13 14.96
N ALA A 121 -17.38 14.79 15.75
CA ALA A 121 -18.77 14.90 15.32
C ALA A 121 -19.13 16.36 14.99
N GLY A 122 -19.78 16.56 13.85
CA GLY A 122 -20.19 17.88 13.39
C GLY A 122 -19.13 18.67 12.62
N LEU A 123 -17.93 18.11 12.42
CA LEU A 123 -16.85 18.77 11.68
C LEU A 123 -16.78 18.34 10.21
N LYS A 124 -16.36 19.28 9.36
CA LYS A 124 -16.10 19.06 7.93
C LYS A 124 -14.61 18.78 7.68
N GLY A 125 -14.05 17.84 8.42
CA GLY A 125 -12.63 17.46 8.32
C GLY A 125 -11.60 18.54 8.70
N VAL A 126 -12.04 19.68 9.22
CA VAL A 126 -11.17 20.79 9.65
C VAL A 126 -11.74 21.41 10.92
N ARG A 127 -10.87 21.67 11.90
CA ARG A 127 -11.20 22.38 13.14
C ARG A 127 -11.07 23.90 12.97
N GLU A 128 -11.64 24.66 13.90
CA GLU A 128 -11.53 26.13 13.91
C GLU A 128 -10.08 26.63 13.96
N ASN A 129 -9.18 25.87 14.59
CA ASN A 129 -7.74 26.19 14.65
C ASN A 129 -6.96 25.79 13.38
N GLY A 130 -7.62 25.21 12.38
CA GLY A 130 -7.00 24.78 11.12
C GLY A 130 -6.38 23.39 11.13
N ASP A 131 -6.51 22.64 12.22
CA ASP A 131 -6.14 21.22 12.25
C ASP A 131 -7.07 20.42 11.34
N GLU A 132 -6.49 19.55 10.52
CA GLU A 132 -7.27 18.67 9.64
C GLU A 132 -7.51 17.32 10.33
N LEU A 133 -8.64 16.72 9.99
CA LEU A 133 -9.00 15.38 10.42
C LEU A 133 -9.74 14.64 9.31
N LEU A 134 -9.61 13.32 9.35
CA LEU A 134 -10.36 12.39 8.54
C LEU A 134 -10.89 11.30 9.44
N ASN A 135 -12.15 10.92 9.22
CA ASN A 135 -12.80 9.83 9.91
C ASN A 135 -13.59 8.99 8.90
N VAL A 136 -13.36 7.68 8.89
CA VAL A 136 -14.09 6.69 8.08
C VAL A 136 -14.50 5.55 9.00
N GLY A 137 -15.79 5.45 9.33
CA GLY A 137 -16.34 4.33 10.08
C GLY A 137 -17.26 3.47 9.25
N PHE A 138 -17.23 2.16 9.44
CA PHE A 138 -18.20 1.24 8.86
C PHE A 138 -19.08 0.67 9.98
N GLU A 139 -20.38 0.96 9.91
CA GLU A 139 -21.29 0.73 11.02
C GLU A 139 -22.74 0.45 10.58
N PRO A 140 -23.57 -0.13 11.45
CA PRO A 140 -25.02 -0.16 11.26
C PRO A 140 -25.60 1.25 11.21
N LYS A 141 -26.51 1.50 10.27
CA LYS A 141 -27.20 2.78 10.12
C LYS A 141 -28.72 2.62 10.24
N ASP A 142 -29.29 3.29 11.23
CA ASP A 142 -30.73 3.57 11.31
C ASP A 142 -31.04 4.96 10.71
N GLY A 143 -32.16 5.06 10.00
CA GLY A 143 -32.74 6.35 9.61
C GLY A 143 -33.14 6.47 8.14
N GLY A 144 -34.46 6.42 7.88
CA GLY A 144 -35.05 6.90 6.62
C GLY A 144 -36.25 6.11 6.08
N GLY A 145 -36.66 5.02 6.74
CA GLY A 145 -37.73 4.14 6.23
C GLY A 145 -37.23 3.00 5.31
N VAL A 146 -35.93 2.70 5.31
CA VAL A 146 -35.34 1.50 4.70
C VAL A 146 -34.62 0.69 5.79
N GLN A 147 -34.70 -0.63 5.67
CA GLN A 147 -34.29 -1.69 6.61
C GLN A 147 -32.83 -1.63 7.07
N ASP A 148 -32.57 -2.38 8.14
CA ASP A 148 -31.28 -2.62 8.78
C ASP A 148 -30.11 -2.82 7.80
N ARG A 149 -29.24 -1.81 7.69
CA ARG A 149 -28.09 -1.84 6.78
C ARG A 149 -26.78 -1.41 7.44
N LEU A 150 -25.68 -1.86 6.86
CA LEU A 150 -24.34 -1.36 7.13
C LEU A 150 -24.01 -0.26 6.10
N ASP A 151 -23.39 0.82 6.55
CA ASP A 151 -22.94 1.89 5.67
C ASP A 151 -21.69 2.54 6.26
N PHE A 152 -21.08 3.41 5.47
CA PHE A 152 -20.04 4.28 6.00
C PHE A 152 -20.65 5.47 6.74
N TYR A 153 -19.93 5.93 7.76
CA TYR A 153 -20.11 7.23 8.41
C TYR A 153 -18.79 7.97 8.39
N MET A 154 -18.70 8.97 7.51
CA MET A 154 -17.42 9.60 7.19
C MET A 154 -17.46 11.11 7.33
N ASN A 155 -16.35 11.68 7.83
CA ASN A 155 -16.12 13.11 7.92
C ASN A 155 -14.76 13.44 7.27
N TRP A 156 -14.75 14.40 6.34
CA TRP A 156 -13.53 14.80 5.61
C TRP A 156 -13.63 16.25 5.08
N VAL A 157 -12.54 16.80 4.55
CA VAL A 157 -12.44 18.23 4.19
C VAL A 157 -13.38 18.68 3.07
N ASP A 158 -13.78 17.76 2.20
CA ASP A 158 -14.58 18.02 1.00
C ASP A 158 -15.95 17.33 1.04
N MET A 159 -16.52 17.18 2.24
CA MET A 159 -17.88 16.65 2.39
C MET A 159 -18.88 17.45 1.56
N GLN A 160 -19.81 16.72 0.95
CA GLN A 160 -20.89 17.30 0.17
C GLN A 160 -22.12 17.60 1.04
N GLY A 161 -23.06 18.35 0.48
CA GLY A 161 -24.31 18.73 1.14
C GLY A 161 -24.18 19.85 2.18
N PRO A 162 -25.32 20.37 2.67
CA PRO A 162 -25.36 21.45 3.66
C PRO A 162 -25.05 20.94 5.08
N ALA A 163 -24.64 21.87 5.94
CA ALA A 163 -24.61 21.64 7.38
C ALA A 163 -26.05 21.55 7.93
N PHE A 164 -26.27 20.67 8.90
CA PHE A 164 -27.51 20.62 9.67
C PHE A 164 -27.30 21.35 11.00
N GLN A 165 -28.05 22.44 11.22
CA GLN A 165 -27.91 23.30 12.41
C GLN A 165 -26.47 23.77 12.67
N GLY A 166 -25.71 24.04 11.59
CA GLY A 166 -24.32 24.48 11.66
C GLY A 166 -23.29 23.35 11.81
N ALA A 167 -23.72 22.09 11.92
CA ALA A 167 -22.86 20.93 12.06
C ALA A 167 -22.86 20.03 10.81
N TYR A 168 -21.70 19.44 10.49
CA TYR A 168 -21.53 18.43 9.45
C TYR A 168 -21.48 17.03 10.07
N TYR A 169 -22.62 16.36 10.09
CA TYR A 169 -22.69 14.94 10.47
C TYR A 169 -22.23 14.04 9.32
N GLY A 170 -21.70 12.87 9.67
CA GLY A 170 -21.04 11.99 8.72
C GLY A 170 -21.94 11.57 7.55
N ARG A 171 -21.32 11.37 6.38
CA ARG A 171 -22.01 10.98 5.14
C ARG A 171 -21.90 9.49 4.90
N SER A 172 -22.94 8.98 4.25
CA SER A 172 -23.06 7.61 3.78
C SER A 172 -22.88 7.53 2.27
N VAL A 173 -22.38 6.41 1.79
CA VAL A 173 -22.06 6.23 0.37
C VAL A 173 -22.51 4.88 -0.20
N LEU A 174 -23.05 3.99 0.64
CA LEU A 174 -23.51 2.65 0.24
C LEU A 174 -25.04 2.52 0.19
N LEU A 175 -25.75 3.63 0.02
CA LEU A 175 -27.21 3.65 0.09
C LEU A 175 -27.86 2.78 -0.99
N ALA A 176 -27.28 2.73 -2.18
CA ALA A 176 -27.81 1.95 -3.31
C ALA A 176 -27.37 0.49 -3.24
N GLU A 177 -26.18 0.25 -2.71
CA GLU A 177 -25.60 -1.07 -2.46
C GLU A 177 -26.41 -1.81 -1.38
N ASN A 178 -27.01 -1.06 -0.43
CA ASN A 178 -27.94 -1.55 0.59
C ASN A 178 -27.40 -2.80 1.32
N VAL A 179 -26.17 -2.67 1.83
CA VAL A 179 -25.46 -3.76 2.49
C VAL A 179 -26.23 -4.20 3.73
N ALA A 180 -26.74 -5.43 3.78
CA ALA A 180 -27.54 -5.91 4.90
C ALA A 180 -26.73 -6.00 6.20
N ASN A 181 -27.33 -5.59 7.32
CA ASN A 181 -26.84 -5.93 8.66
C ASN A 181 -27.45 -7.27 9.09
N GLU A 182 -26.70 -8.35 8.93
CA GLU A 182 -27.11 -9.69 9.33
C GLU A 182 -26.78 -9.92 10.82
N ALA A 183 -27.75 -9.59 11.69
CA ALA A 183 -27.61 -9.78 13.13
C ALA A 183 -27.19 -11.22 13.49
N GLN A 184 -26.33 -11.32 14.51
CA GLN A 184 -25.77 -12.58 15.03
C GLN A 184 -24.92 -13.37 14.03
N ARG A 185 -24.50 -12.75 12.92
CA ARG A 185 -23.59 -13.36 11.96
C ARG A 185 -22.22 -12.67 11.97
N TRP A 186 -21.16 -13.49 12.02
CA TRP A 186 -19.80 -13.03 11.78
C TRP A 186 -19.61 -12.65 10.31
N ARG A 187 -19.03 -11.48 10.08
CA ARG A 187 -18.65 -10.97 8.76
C ARG A 187 -17.19 -10.57 8.81
N CYS A 188 -16.44 -10.98 7.81
CA CYS A 188 -15.16 -10.35 7.56
C CYS A 188 -15.41 -9.03 6.85
N VAL A 189 -14.81 -7.97 7.35
CA VAL A 189 -14.87 -6.63 6.77
C VAL A 189 -13.44 -6.21 6.46
N GLU A 190 -13.18 -5.81 5.22
CA GLU A 190 -11.94 -5.13 4.85
C GLU A 190 -12.24 -3.79 4.21
N ILE A 191 -11.61 -2.73 4.73
CA ILE A 191 -11.74 -1.36 4.25
C ILE A 191 -10.38 -0.89 3.75
N MET A 192 -10.33 -0.30 2.56
CA MET A 192 -9.17 0.44 2.06
C MET A 192 -9.48 1.92 1.98
N VAL A 193 -8.59 2.75 2.53
CA VAL A 193 -8.60 4.20 2.32
C VAL A 193 -7.28 4.62 1.69
N GLN A 194 -7.36 5.33 0.55
CA GLN A 194 -6.22 5.97 -0.11
C GLN A 194 -6.40 7.48 -0.05
N LEU A 195 -5.47 8.17 0.59
CA LEU A 195 -5.44 9.64 0.62
C LEU A 195 -5.09 10.20 -0.76
N ASN A 196 -5.73 11.33 -1.09
CA ASN A 196 -5.42 12.10 -2.29
C ASN A 196 -4.10 12.87 -2.16
N ALA A 197 -3.54 13.30 -3.29
CA ALA A 197 -2.58 14.40 -3.28
C ALA A 197 -3.29 15.71 -2.83
N PRO A 198 -2.67 16.62 -2.06
CA PRO A 198 -3.35 17.76 -1.42
C PRO A 198 -4.19 18.67 -2.34
N SER A 199 -3.77 18.78 -3.61
CA SER A 199 -4.43 19.58 -4.66
C SER A 199 -5.36 18.77 -5.58
N ALA A 200 -5.45 17.46 -5.40
CA ALA A 200 -6.19 16.54 -6.27
C ALA A 200 -7.43 15.95 -5.58
N ARG A 201 -8.27 15.31 -6.40
CA ARG A 201 -9.43 14.51 -5.98
C ARG A 201 -9.20 13.03 -6.34
N ASP A 202 -7.99 12.53 -6.13
CA ASP A 202 -7.59 11.17 -6.49
C ASP A 202 -7.61 10.19 -5.30
N GLY A 203 -8.29 10.56 -4.22
CA GLY A 203 -8.48 9.70 -3.06
C GLY A 203 -9.51 8.62 -3.34
N GLU A 204 -9.31 7.46 -2.71
CA GLU A 204 -10.14 6.27 -2.92
C GLU A 204 -10.65 5.68 -1.62
N LEU A 205 -11.73 4.91 -1.73
CA LEU A 205 -12.31 4.08 -0.68
C LEU A 205 -12.78 2.77 -1.31
N ALA A 206 -12.43 1.65 -0.71
CA ALA A 206 -12.99 0.36 -1.10
C ALA A 206 -13.43 -0.45 0.11
N LEU A 207 -14.45 -1.29 -0.12
CA LEU A 207 -15.03 -2.19 0.87
C LEU A 207 -15.10 -3.60 0.28
N TRP A 208 -14.58 -4.56 1.03
CA TRP A 208 -14.83 -5.98 0.83
C TRP A 208 -15.57 -6.55 2.04
N LEU A 209 -16.52 -7.43 1.77
CA LEU A 209 -17.22 -8.21 2.80
C LEU A 209 -17.12 -9.67 2.45
N ASP A 210 -16.58 -10.48 3.36
CA ASP A 210 -16.31 -11.90 3.11
C ASP A 210 -15.55 -12.10 1.77
N ASP A 211 -14.50 -11.29 1.56
CA ASP A 211 -13.67 -11.18 0.34
C ASP A 211 -14.35 -10.73 -0.95
N ALA A 212 -15.67 -10.59 -0.98
CA ALA A 212 -16.38 -10.01 -2.11
C ALA A 212 -16.25 -8.48 -2.13
N LEU A 213 -15.77 -7.92 -3.24
CA LEU A 213 -15.75 -6.47 -3.44
C LEU A 213 -17.18 -5.94 -3.49
N VAL A 214 -17.55 -5.13 -2.50
CA VAL A 214 -18.86 -4.48 -2.43
C VAL A 214 -18.85 -3.21 -3.28
N GLN A 215 -17.85 -2.36 -3.09
CA GLN A 215 -17.73 -1.10 -3.82
C GLN A 215 -16.29 -0.59 -3.78
N HIS A 216 -15.86 0.07 -4.86
CA HIS A 216 -14.60 0.79 -4.95
C HIS A 216 -14.83 2.17 -5.58
N PHE A 217 -14.83 3.17 -4.71
CA PHE A 217 -14.87 4.59 -5.06
C PHE A 217 -13.47 5.06 -5.44
N ARG A 218 -13.28 5.40 -6.71
CA ARG A 218 -12.07 6.00 -7.27
C ARG A 218 -12.44 6.97 -8.39
N PRO A 219 -11.56 7.88 -8.83
CA PRO A 219 -11.88 8.76 -9.94
C PRO A 219 -12.43 7.99 -11.16
N GLY A 220 -13.63 8.36 -11.59
CA GLY A 220 -14.34 7.71 -12.69
C GLY A 220 -15.37 6.64 -12.30
N GLN A 221 -15.36 6.11 -11.07
CA GLN A 221 -16.30 5.05 -10.65
C GLN A 221 -16.53 5.01 -9.11
N PRO A 222 -17.71 4.59 -8.64
CA PRO A 222 -18.89 4.22 -9.41
C PRO A 222 -19.54 5.42 -10.11
N THR A 223 -20.57 5.19 -10.90
CA THR A 223 -21.42 6.29 -11.41
C THR A 223 -22.56 6.56 -10.45
N GLY A 224 -22.94 7.82 -10.27
CA GLY A 224 -23.96 8.19 -9.30
C GLY A 224 -24.15 9.70 -9.15
N ALA A 225 -24.69 10.09 -8.00
CA ALA A 225 -24.83 11.49 -7.63
C ALA A 225 -24.85 11.66 -6.10
N TRP A 226 -24.42 12.84 -5.64
CA TRP A 226 -24.66 13.28 -4.27
C TRP A 226 -26.12 13.72 -4.12
N ASP A 227 -26.78 13.25 -3.07
CA ASP A 227 -28.14 13.67 -2.72
C ASP A 227 -28.16 15.06 -2.06
N ALA A 228 -29.35 15.55 -1.73
CA ALA A 228 -29.53 16.88 -1.14
C ALA A 228 -28.86 17.07 0.22
N VAL A 229 -28.61 15.98 0.96
CA VAL A 229 -27.95 16.02 2.27
C VAL A 229 -26.47 15.70 2.16
N GLY A 230 -25.97 15.29 1.00
CA GLY A 230 -24.56 15.00 0.75
C GLY A 230 -24.15 13.55 0.93
N ASN A 231 -25.09 12.61 0.89
CA ASN A 231 -24.78 11.19 0.74
C ASN A 231 -24.59 10.84 -0.73
N TRP A 232 -23.77 9.83 -1.02
CA TRP A 232 -23.62 9.35 -2.39
C TRP A 232 -24.65 8.26 -2.69
N VAL A 233 -25.30 8.36 -3.85
CA VAL A 233 -26.22 7.35 -4.36
C VAL A 233 -25.70 6.83 -5.70
N THR A 234 -25.16 5.60 -5.68
CA THR A 234 -24.73 4.90 -6.90
C THR A 234 -25.93 4.66 -7.82
N SER A 235 -25.79 4.96 -9.11
CA SER A 235 -26.84 4.73 -10.10
C SER A 235 -26.26 4.50 -11.50
N PRO A 236 -26.73 3.47 -12.22
CA PRO A 236 -26.37 3.28 -13.63
C PRO A 236 -26.78 4.50 -14.47
N GLY A 237 -25.82 5.10 -15.18
CA GLY A 237 -26.05 6.32 -15.98
C GLY A 237 -25.92 7.63 -15.19
N GLY A 238 -25.55 7.56 -13.90
CA GLY A 238 -25.12 8.70 -13.13
C GLY A 238 -23.80 9.29 -13.60
N ARG A 239 -23.33 10.33 -12.92
CA ARG A 239 -22.04 10.97 -13.23
C ARG A 239 -20.91 10.08 -12.70
N PRO A 240 -19.78 9.95 -13.41
CA PRO A 240 -18.59 9.31 -12.85
C PRO A 240 -18.20 9.97 -11.52
N PHE A 241 -17.87 9.16 -10.51
CA PHE A 241 -17.40 9.68 -9.22
C PHE A 241 -16.13 10.52 -9.41
N ASP A 242 -16.11 11.73 -8.83
CA ASP A 242 -14.98 12.65 -9.02
C ASP A 242 -13.70 12.18 -8.30
N GLY A 243 -13.83 11.22 -7.39
CA GLY A 243 -12.80 10.82 -6.42
C GLY A 243 -12.87 11.65 -5.14
N PHE A 244 -12.35 11.08 -4.05
CA PHE A 244 -12.34 11.76 -2.76
C PHE A 244 -11.22 12.79 -2.68
N ARG A 245 -11.51 13.92 -2.02
CA ARG A 245 -10.50 14.82 -1.48
C ARG A 245 -10.50 14.70 0.04
N TRP A 246 -9.89 13.64 0.54
CA TRP A 246 -9.74 13.36 1.95
C TRP A 246 -8.98 14.44 2.73
N ARG A 247 -7.96 15.04 2.11
CA ARG A 247 -7.11 16.08 2.72
C ARG A 247 -6.85 17.26 1.79
N SER A 248 -6.53 18.41 2.39
CA SER A 248 -6.05 19.60 1.66
C SER A 248 -4.57 19.91 1.92
N SER A 249 -3.95 19.21 2.87
CA SER A 249 -2.55 19.39 3.25
C SER A 249 -1.86 18.02 3.37
N SER A 250 -0.58 17.93 3.01
CA SER A 250 0.22 16.71 3.19
C SER A 250 0.49 16.38 4.66
N ARG A 251 0.21 17.31 5.59
CA ARG A 251 0.32 17.10 7.04
C ARG A 251 -0.67 16.08 7.60
N LEU A 252 -1.76 15.77 6.88
CA LEU A 252 -2.73 14.77 7.29
C LEU A 252 -2.39 13.42 6.65
N GLY A 253 -2.00 12.45 7.48
CA GLY A 253 -1.91 11.03 7.13
C GLY A 253 -3.00 10.20 7.80
N LEU A 254 -3.11 8.92 7.43
CA LEU A 254 -3.88 7.91 8.16
C LEU A 254 -3.01 7.43 9.30
N ASN A 255 -3.40 7.70 10.54
CA ASN A 255 -2.53 7.51 11.70
C ASN A 255 -3.23 6.95 12.93
N TRP A 256 -4.49 6.52 12.81
CA TRP A 256 -5.19 5.85 13.89
C TRP A 256 -6.28 4.89 13.40
N LEU A 257 -6.58 3.90 14.24
CA LEU A 257 -7.77 3.08 14.17
C LEU A 257 -8.47 3.02 15.54
N LYS A 258 -9.76 2.76 15.50
CA LYS A 258 -10.62 2.69 16.68
C LYS A 258 -11.72 1.66 16.46
N VAL A 259 -11.80 0.69 17.35
CA VAL A 259 -12.95 -0.21 17.43
C VAL A 259 -13.85 0.30 18.54
N MET A 260 -15.15 0.47 18.28
CA MET A 260 -16.05 1.05 19.26
C MET A 260 -17.47 0.52 19.22
N SER A 261 -18.14 0.62 20.37
CA SER A 261 -19.60 0.56 20.49
C SER A 261 -20.03 1.69 21.40
N TYR A 262 -20.89 2.58 20.90
CA TYR A 262 -21.42 3.73 21.62
C TYR A 262 -22.94 3.75 21.51
N ASN A 263 -23.59 3.99 22.66
CA ASN A 263 -25.04 4.15 22.77
C ASN A 263 -25.84 3.11 21.94
N ALA A 264 -25.51 1.84 22.17
CA ALA A 264 -25.99 0.70 21.41
C ALA A 264 -27.09 -0.08 22.14
N ALA A 265 -28.03 -0.65 21.39
CA ALA A 265 -29.04 -1.59 21.89
C ALA A 265 -28.56 -3.04 21.98
N HIS A 266 -27.50 -3.37 21.24
CA HIS A 266 -26.95 -4.72 21.14
C HIS A 266 -25.42 -4.72 21.30
N ASP A 267 -24.88 -5.85 21.78
CA ASP A 267 -23.44 -6.05 21.89
C ASP A 267 -22.80 -6.10 20.48
N VAL A 268 -21.50 -5.78 20.40
CA VAL A 268 -20.68 -5.91 19.18
C VAL A 268 -19.52 -6.82 19.51
N TRP A 269 -19.34 -7.88 18.72
CA TRP A 269 -18.19 -8.76 18.81
C TRP A 269 -17.19 -8.40 17.74
N VAL A 270 -15.90 -8.42 18.08
CA VAL A 270 -14.80 -8.16 17.17
C VAL A 270 -13.70 -9.20 17.38
N ASP A 271 -13.12 -9.64 16.28
CA ASP A 271 -12.09 -10.67 16.26
C ASP A 271 -11.12 -10.44 15.10
N ASP A 272 -9.89 -10.95 15.23
CA ASP A 272 -8.80 -10.90 14.25
C ASP A 272 -8.71 -9.61 13.41
N LEU A 273 -8.27 -8.54 14.09
CA LEU A 273 -8.01 -7.23 13.52
C LEU A 273 -6.59 -7.18 12.94
N VAL A 274 -6.47 -6.78 11.68
CA VAL A 274 -5.20 -6.60 10.98
C VAL A 274 -5.22 -5.27 10.23
N VAL A 275 -4.12 -4.54 10.31
CA VAL A 275 -3.89 -3.28 9.61
C VAL A 275 -2.68 -3.45 8.73
N SER A 276 -2.80 -3.15 7.43
CA SER A 276 -1.74 -3.35 6.45
C SER A 276 -1.68 -2.20 5.42
N ARG A 277 -0.56 -2.07 4.73
CA ARG A 277 -0.42 -1.21 3.54
C ARG A 277 -1.05 -1.83 2.27
N SER A 278 -1.37 -3.11 2.31
CA SER A 278 -1.89 -3.92 1.20
C SER A 278 -3.15 -4.70 1.59
N ARG A 279 -3.84 -5.26 0.59
CA ARG A 279 -5.04 -6.09 0.81
C ARG A 279 -4.70 -7.30 1.68
N ILE A 280 -5.53 -7.54 2.70
CA ILE A 280 -5.30 -8.58 3.72
C ILE A 280 -6.06 -9.87 3.39
N GLY A 281 -7.31 -9.74 2.93
CA GLY A 281 -8.22 -10.84 2.71
C GLY A 281 -8.81 -11.42 4.00
N CYS A 282 -9.84 -12.26 3.85
CA CYS A 282 -10.58 -12.88 4.95
C CYS A 282 -10.10 -14.31 5.28
N GLY A 283 -9.13 -14.86 4.55
CA GLY A 283 -8.50 -16.15 4.87
C GLY A 283 -9.49 -17.33 4.89
N GLY A 284 -10.34 -17.42 3.86
CA GLY A 284 -11.54 -18.25 3.74
C GLY A 284 -11.66 -19.52 4.61
N GLY A 285 -12.51 -19.42 5.63
CA GLY A 285 -13.32 -20.52 6.14
C GLY A 285 -14.79 -20.14 6.18
N GLY A 286 -15.56 -20.47 5.13
CA GLY A 286 -17.02 -20.42 5.12
C GLY A 286 -17.60 -20.69 3.73
N GLY A 287 -18.58 -21.57 3.52
CA GLY A 287 -19.30 -22.47 4.40
C GLY A 287 -20.37 -23.24 3.62
N GLY A 288 -20.96 -24.27 4.25
CA GLY A 288 -22.30 -24.77 3.92
C GLY A 288 -22.42 -26.12 3.22
N GLY A 289 -22.57 -27.18 4.03
CA GLY A 289 -23.57 -28.22 3.77
C GLY A 289 -23.15 -29.51 3.06
N GLY A 290 -23.01 -30.59 3.86
CA GLY A 290 -23.47 -31.93 3.45
C GLY A 290 -22.40 -33.00 3.25
N GLY A 291 -22.28 -33.88 4.25
CA GLY A 291 -22.13 -35.31 4.02
C GLY A 291 -20.72 -35.87 3.75
N GLY A 292 -20.10 -36.37 4.82
CA GLY A 292 -19.58 -37.75 4.92
C GLY A 292 -18.44 -38.22 4.00
N GLY A 293 -17.38 -38.72 4.65
CA GLY A 293 -16.54 -39.80 4.11
C GLY A 293 -15.15 -39.38 3.65
N GLY A 294 -14.12 -39.97 4.27
CA GLY A 294 -12.72 -39.69 4.01
C GLY A 294 -12.14 -40.33 2.76
N GLY A 295 -10.92 -39.88 2.43
CA GLY A 295 -10.05 -40.43 1.40
C GLY A 295 -9.04 -39.38 0.97
N GLY A 296 -7.77 -39.54 1.37
CA GLY A 296 -6.67 -38.66 0.96
C GLY A 296 -6.41 -38.75 -0.54
N GLY A 297 -7.06 -37.88 -1.30
CA GLY A 297 -6.57 -37.43 -2.60
C GLY A 297 -5.73 -36.16 -2.42
N PRO A 298 -4.93 -35.79 -3.43
CA PRO A 298 -4.19 -34.53 -3.42
C PRO A 298 -5.15 -33.37 -3.14
N ALA A 299 -4.80 -32.55 -2.17
CA ALA A 299 -5.65 -31.50 -1.62
C ALA A 299 -5.15 -30.16 -2.13
N CYS A 300 -5.86 -29.63 -3.13
CA CYS A 300 -5.54 -28.35 -3.72
C CYS A 300 -5.53 -27.21 -2.68
N GLY A 301 -4.50 -26.35 -2.75
CA GLY A 301 -4.33 -25.19 -1.89
C GLY A 301 -3.47 -25.46 -0.67
N ASN A 302 -2.54 -26.41 -0.75
CA ASN A 302 -1.70 -26.82 0.37
C ASN A 302 -0.25 -26.26 0.29
N GLY A 303 0.07 -25.54 -0.78
CA GLY A 303 1.35 -24.91 -1.06
C GLY A 303 2.34 -25.81 -1.78
N VAL A 304 1.92 -27.02 -2.18
CA VAL A 304 2.75 -28.03 -2.84
C VAL A 304 2.02 -28.52 -4.07
N LYS A 305 2.53 -28.16 -5.26
CA LYS A 305 1.98 -28.67 -6.52
C LYS A 305 2.21 -30.18 -6.66
N GLU A 306 1.14 -30.96 -6.51
CA GLU A 306 1.13 -32.41 -6.57
C GLU A 306 0.87 -32.97 -7.99
N ALA A 307 1.08 -34.27 -8.16
CA ALA A 307 0.87 -34.93 -9.44
C ALA A 307 -0.62 -34.95 -9.83
N GLY A 308 -1.00 -34.11 -10.80
CA GLY A 308 -2.38 -33.95 -11.27
C GLY A 308 -2.91 -32.51 -11.17
N GLU A 309 -2.20 -31.66 -10.43
CA GLU A 309 -2.53 -30.24 -10.27
C GLU A 309 -1.87 -29.38 -11.35
N ALA A 310 -2.59 -28.40 -11.89
CA ALA A 310 -2.05 -27.45 -12.85
C ALA A 310 -1.29 -26.31 -12.15
N CYS A 311 -1.68 -25.98 -10.93
CA CYS A 311 -1.12 -24.98 -10.01
C CYS A 311 -1.45 -25.39 -8.57
N ASP A 312 -0.76 -24.86 -7.57
CA ASP A 312 -1.16 -24.85 -6.15
C ASP A 312 -0.47 -23.64 -5.52
N ASP A 313 -1.24 -22.66 -5.07
CA ASP A 313 -0.77 -21.39 -4.52
C ASP A 313 -0.99 -21.28 -3.01
N GLY A 314 -1.14 -22.43 -2.33
CA GLY A 314 -1.27 -22.46 -0.88
C GLY A 314 -2.59 -21.95 -0.34
N ASN A 315 -3.59 -21.77 -1.22
CA ASN A 315 -4.94 -21.39 -0.83
C ASN A 315 -6.00 -22.00 -1.77
N ALA A 316 -7.29 -21.79 -1.49
CA ALA A 316 -8.40 -22.28 -2.31
C ALA A 316 -9.30 -21.12 -2.82
N VAL A 317 -8.68 -19.97 -3.10
CA VAL A 317 -9.33 -18.76 -3.59
C VAL A 317 -9.41 -18.85 -5.11
N ASP A 318 -10.61 -18.82 -5.67
CA ASP A 318 -10.74 -18.72 -7.12
C ASP A 318 -10.36 -17.31 -7.61
N ALA A 319 -9.80 -17.23 -8.82
CA ALA A 319 -9.44 -16.02 -9.57
C ALA A 319 -8.21 -15.23 -9.04
N ASP A 320 -7.30 -15.89 -8.34
CA ASP A 320 -6.03 -15.31 -7.87
C ASP A 320 -4.80 -15.85 -8.63
N GLY A 321 -4.96 -16.86 -9.47
CA GLY A 321 -3.82 -17.58 -10.03
C GLY A 321 -4.08 -19.08 -10.10
N CYS A 322 -4.73 -19.62 -9.08
CA CYS A 322 -5.06 -21.02 -9.00
C CYS A 322 -6.45 -21.22 -8.40
N SER A 323 -7.38 -21.75 -9.20
CA SER A 323 -8.70 -22.10 -8.65
C SER A 323 -8.60 -23.12 -7.52
N ALA A 324 -9.63 -23.19 -6.69
CA ALA A 324 -9.81 -24.21 -5.65
C ALA A 324 -9.80 -25.67 -6.17
N ARG A 325 -9.75 -25.85 -7.49
CA ARG A 325 -9.64 -27.15 -8.19
C ARG A 325 -8.25 -27.41 -8.76
N CYS A 326 -7.28 -26.56 -8.47
CA CYS A 326 -5.92 -26.62 -8.98
C CYS A 326 -5.87 -26.52 -10.50
N GLU A 327 -6.81 -25.76 -11.05
CA GLU A 327 -6.83 -25.32 -12.44
C GLU A 327 -6.39 -23.86 -12.50
N ILE A 328 -5.56 -23.52 -13.47
CA ILE A 328 -5.17 -22.14 -13.75
C ILE A 328 -6.44 -21.37 -14.16
N ASP A 329 -6.80 -20.37 -13.38
CA ASP A 329 -8.05 -19.61 -13.47
C ASP A 329 -7.96 -18.31 -14.28
N HIS A 330 -6.78 -18.03 -14.83
CA HIS A 330 -6.51 -16.84 -15.64
C HIS A 330 -6.02 -17.22 -17.03
N ALA A 331 -6.51 -16.47 -18.02
CA ALA A 331 -6.03 -16.62 -19.37
C ALA A 331 -4.58 -16.08 -19.48
N PRO A 332 -3.68 -16.77 -20.22
CA PRO A 332 -2.40 -16.19 -20.60
C PRO A 332 -2.59 -14.84 -21.28
N GLN A 333 -1.79 -13.83 -20.88
CA GLN A 333 -1.91 -12.47 -21.44
C GLN A 333 -1.87 -12.47 -22.96
N THR A 334 -2.80 -11.78 -23.62
CA THR A 334 -2.83 -11.67 -25.09
C THR A 334 -1.60 -10.95 -25.62
N PRO A 335 -1.22 -11.14 -26.90
CA PRO A 335 -0.17 -10.32 -27.53
C PRO A 335 -0.40 -8.80 -27.40
N SER A 336 -1.66 -8.37 -27.35
CA SER A 336 -2.05 -6.97 -27.15
C SER A 336 -1.72 -6.50 -25.73
N GLN A 337 -2.19 -7.22 -24.71
CA GLN A 337 -1.89 -6.95 -23.30
C GLN A 337 -0.38 -6.92 -23.03
N ARG A 338 0.37 -7.91 -23.49
CA ARG A 338 1.85 -7.92 -23.38
C ARG A 338 2.50 -6.73 -24.09
N GLY A 339 1.93 -6.34 -25.23
CA GLY A 339 2.35 -5.16 -25.99
C GLY A 339 2.12 -3.84 -25.24
N CYS A 340 1.04 -3.75 -24.45
CA CYS A 340 0.76 -2.63 -23.56
C CYS A 340 1.80 -2.54 -22.44
N VAL A 341 2.04 -3.63 -21.70
CA VAL A 341 3.03 -3.71 -20.62
C VAL A 341 4.40 -3.23 -21.06
N ASP A 342 4.92 -3.82 -22.14
CA ASP A 342 6.22 -3.45 -22.71
C ASP A 342 6.22 -1.99 -23.23
N GLN A 343 5.07 -1.46 -23.66
CA GLN A 343 4.96 -0.06 -24.06
C GLN A 343 5.06 0.92 -22.88
N VAL A 344 4.38 0.64 -21.77
CA VAL A 344 4.40 1.47 -20.55
C VAL A 344 5.77 1.40 -19.90
N ASN A 345 6.28 0.19 -19.63
CA ASN A 345 7.56 -0.02 -18.95
C ASN A 345 8.75 0.57 -19.72
N ARG A 346 8.77 0.47 -21.06
CA ARG A 346 9.79 1.18 -21.85
C ARG A 346 9.66 2.70 -21.79
N GLY A 347 8.44 3.22 -21.77
CA GLY A 347 8.21 4.66 -21.72
C GLY A 347 8.64 5.26 -20.39
N VAL A 348 8.26 4.62 -19.27
CA VAL A 348 8.68 4.98 -17.91
C VAL A 348 10.21 4.92 -17.78
N ALA A 349 10.84 3.80 -18.16
CA ALA A 349 12.29 3.66 -18.10
C ALA A 349 13.02 4.70 -18.97
N ARG A 350 12.46 5.07 -20.13
CA ARG A 350 13.01 6.13 -20.98
C ARG A 350 12.89 7.50 -20.32
N LEU A 351 11.77 7.79 -19.67
CA LEU A 351 11.54 9.05 -18.97
C LEU A 351 12.50 9.19 -17.78
N ALA A 352 12.64 8.14 -16.97
CA ALA A 352 13.56 8.09 -15.83
C ALA A 352 15.01 8.34 -16.28
N ARG A 353 15.44 7.72 -17.39
CA ARG A 353 16.78 7.96 -17.97
C ARG A 353 16.97 9.40 -18.46
N LEU A 354 15.92 10.05 -18.98
CA LEU A 354 16.00 11.45 -19.37
C LEU A 354 16.16 12.35 -18.14
N ARG A 355 15.42 12.07 -17.06
CA ARG A 355 15.51 12.81 -15.80
C ARG A 355 16.87 12.62 -15.13
N ALA A 356 17.35 11.38 -15.03
CA ALA A 356 18.69 11.08 -14.56
C ALA A 356 19.78 11.91 -15.28
N ARG A 357 19.73 11.95 -16.62
CA ARG A 357 20.66 12.78 -17.40
C ARG A 357 20.48 14.27 -17.18
N ALA A 358 19.26 14.74 -16.91
CA ALA A 358 19.00 16.13 -16.56
C ALA A 358 19.64 16.45 -15.20
N ASN A 359 19.47 15.59 -14.20
CA ASN A 359 20.08 15.73 -12.87
C ASN A 359 21.62 15.70 -12.94
N GLU A 360 22.21 14.85 -13.77
CA GLU A 360 23.67 14.86 -14.03
C GLU A 360 24.15 16.19 -14.63
N ARG A 361 23.42 16.74 -15.60
CA ARG A 361 23.73 18.06 -16.17
C ARG A 361 23.51 19.19 -15.17
N CYS A 362 22.52 19.02 -14.31
CA CYS A 362 22.17 19.94 -13.23
C CYS A 362 23.34 20.07 -12.25
N LEU A 363 23.80 18.94 -11.72
CA LEU A 363 24.94 18.87 -10.81
C LEU A 363 26.22 19.46 -11.42
N ALA A 364 26.44 19.23 -12.72
CA ALA A 364 27.61 19.74 -13.43
C ALA A 364 27.59 21.27 -13.66
N ARG A 365 26.42 21.92 -13.61
CA ARG A 365 26.25 23.34 -13.93
C ARG A 365 25.94 24.21 -12.72
N ALA A 366 25.29 23.66 -11.70
CA ALA A 366 24.86 24.41 -10.53
C ALA A 366 26.07 25.01 -9.77
N ALA A 367 26.02 26.31 -9.56
CA ALA A 367 27.04 27.05 -8.82
C ALA A 367 26.80 27.00 -7.30
N SER A 368 25.57 26.70 -6.86
CA SER A 368 25.20 26.62 -5.45
C SER A 368 24.23 25.46 -5.14
N PRO A 369 24.13 25.02 -3.87
CA PRO A 369 23.10 24.11 -3.38
C PRO A 369 21.68 24.47 -3.86
N ALA A 370 21.27 25.73 -3.68
CA ALA A 370 19.94 26.21 -4.05
C ALA A 370 19.67 26.12 -5.56
N GLU A 371 20.68 26.41 -6.39
CA GLU A 371 20.57 26.22 -7.84
C GLU A 371 20.44 24.74 -8.23
N PHE A 372 21.17 23.85 -7.53
CA PHE A 372 21.06 22.42 -7.77
C PHE A 372 19.69 21.88 -7.37
N ASP A 373 19.20 22.19 -6.17
CA ASP A 373 17.87 21.81 -5.69
C ASP A 373 16.76 22.35 -6.60
N GLY A 374 16.80 23.64 -6.94
CA GLY A 374 15.82 24.25 -7.83
C GLY A 374 15.80 23.62 -9.23
N CYS A 375 16.95 23.13 -9.72
CA CYS A 375 17.04 22.45 -11.00
C CYS A 375 16.68 20.96 -10.91
N LEU A 376 16.84 20.30 -9.75
CA LEU A 376 16.28 18.97 -9.47
C LEU A 376 14.76 18.95 -9.39
N ASP A 377 14.11 20.11 -9.24
CA ASP A 377 12.66 20.33 -9.28
C ASP A 377 12.18 20.98 -10.58
N ALA A 378 13.09 21.37 -11.47
CA ALA A 378 12.70 22.04 -12.70
C ALA A 378 11.96 21.07 -13.65
N ASP A 379 10.70 21.41 -13.93
CA ASP A 379 9.82 20.73 -14.88
C ASP A 379 10.06 21.15 -16.34
N ALA A 380 10.80 22.23 -16.56
CA ALA A 380 10.95 22.90 -17.85
C ALA A 380 11.88 22.20 -18.87
N ASP A 381 12.16 20.90 -18.72
CA ASP A 381 12.90 20.15 -19.73
C ASP A 381 11.94 19.68 -20.83
N ALA A 382 11.97 20.39 -21.96
CA ALA A 382 11.12 20.07 -23.11
C ALA A 382 11.30 18.63 -23.63
N ALA A 383 12.45 17.98 -23.40
CA ALA A 383 12.62 16.57 -23.78
C ALA A 383 11.87 15.62 -22.82
N LEU A 384 11.80 15.94 -21.53
CA LEU A 384 11.00 15.21 -20.54
C LEU A 384 9.51 15.34 -20.86
N ALA A 385 9.00 16.57 -21.03
CA ALA A 385 7.60 16.82 -21.38
C ALA A 385 7.16 16.08 -22.65
N ARG A 386 7.98 16.15 -23.73
CA ARG A 386 7.70 15.41 -24.97
C ARG A 386 7.74 13.89 -24.79
N ALA A 387 8.56 13.37 -23.88
CA ALA A 387 8.65 11.95 -23.62
C ALA A 387 7.43 11.44 -22.82
N GLU A 388 6.96 12.23 -21.86
CA GLU A 388 5.75 11.98 -21.07
C GLU A 388 4.49 11.98 -21.94
N GLU A 389 4.31 13.01 -22.76
CA GLU A 389 3.20 13.09 -23.72
C GLU A 389 3.22 11.90 -24.69
N ARG A 390 4.42 11.49 -25.13
CA ARG A 390 4.59 10.31 -25.99
C ARG A 390 4.27 9.01 -25.27
N LEU A 391 4.58 8.88 -23.98
CA LEU A 391 4.20 7.72 -23.17
C LEU A 391 2.67 7.66 -23.06
N ALA A 392 2.02 8.74 -22.63
CA ALA A 392 0.57 8.81 -22.49
C ALA A 392 -0.16 8.46 -23.81
N ARG A 393 0.24 9.09 -24.92
CA ARG A 393 -0.34 8.82 -26.25
C ARG A 393 -0.14 7.36 -26.69
N LYS A 394 1.04 6.79 -26.47
CA LYS A 394 1.32 5.41 -26.88
C LYS A 394 0.62 4.39 -25.99
N ALA A 395 0.48 4.67 -24.70
CA ALA A 395 -0.28 3.85 -23.77
C ALA A 395 -1.76 3.85 -24.17
N ALA A 396 -2.35 5.04 -24.38
CA ALA A 396 -3.75 5.17 -24.83
C ALA A 396 -4.06 4.39 -26.12
N LYS A 397 -3.11 4.31 -27.06
CA LYS A 397 -3.26 3.54 -28.30
C LYS A 397 -3.06 2.03 -28.13
N ARG A 398 -2.21 1.60 -27.20
CA ARG A 398 -1.71 0.22 -27.14
C ARG A 398 -2.27 -0.58 -25.97
N CYS A 399 -2.96 0.08 -25.06
CA CYS A 399 -3.55 -0.46 -23.84
C CYS A 399 -5.08 -0.38 -23.90
N GLU A 400 -5.68 -0.63 -25.07
CA GLU A 400 -7.14 -0.68 -25.26
C GLU A 400 -7.75 -1.87 -24.51
N GLU A 401 -7.00 -2.97 -24.42
CA GLU A 401 -7.28 -4.13 -23.56
C GLU A 401 -6.35 -4.05 -22.35
N PRO A 402 -6.87 -3.83 -21.12
CA PRO A 402 -6.03 -3.81 -19.92
C PRO A 402 -5.44 -5.21 -19.67
N PRO A 403 -4.20 -5.32 -19.17
CA PRO A 403 -3.65 -6.60 -18.74
C PRO A 403 -4.50 -7.18 -17.59
N ASP A 404 -4.87 -8.46 -17.68
CA ASP A 404 -5.70 -9.11 -16.65
C ASP A 404 -4.97 -9.36 -15.32
N LEU A 405 -3.61 -9.32 -15.28
CA LEU A 405 -2.82 -9.67 -14.09
C LEU A 405 -1.51 -8.86 -13.87
N ALA A 406 -1.05 -8.87 -12.61
CA ALA A 406 0.26 -8.52 -12.02
C ALA A 406 0.75 -7.08 -12.13
N LEU A 407 0.07 -6.28 -12.94
CA LEU A 407 0.48 -4.91 -13.23
C LEU A 407 -0.66 -3.91 -13.00
N GLY A 408 -1.84 -4.42 -12.63
CA GLY A 408 -3.06 -3.67 -12.39
C GLY A 408 -3.49 -2.84 -13.60
N ALA A 409 -4.17 -1.72 -13.33
CA ALA A 409 -4.34 -0.68 -14.33
C ALA A 409 -3.00 0.02 -14.50
N LEU A 410 -2.09 -0.54 -15.34
CA LEU A 410 -0.81 0.10 -15.70
C LEU A 410 -1.00 1.62 -15.77
N PRO A 411 -0.52 2.40 -14.79
CA PRO A 411 -0.96 3.78 -14.65
C PRO A 411 0.09 4.68 -15.29
N PRO A 412 0.06 4.97 -16.60
CA PRO A 412 1.13 5.69 -17.28
C PRO A 412 1.38 7.08 -16.67
N ALA A 413 0.36 7.69 -16.06
CA ALA A 413 0.50 8.95 -15.33
C ALA A 413 1.29 8.79 -14.02
N ARG A 414 0.97 7.78 -13.19
CA ARG A 414 1.71 7.48 -11.95
C ARG A 414 3.14 7.04 -12.26
N GLY A 415 3.33 6.16 -13.24
CA GLY A 415 4.67 5.76 -13.71
C GLY A 415 5.46 6.94 -14.29
N ALA A 416 4.83 7.87 -15.00
CA ALA A 416 5.48 9.08 -15.49
C ALA A 416 5.91 10.02 -14.34
N LEU A 417 5.04 10.20 -13.35
CA LEU A 417 5.34 10.97 -12.15
C LEU A 417 6.53 10.37 -11.40
N ALA A 418 6.51 9.06 -11.16
CA ALA A 418 7.62 8.34 -10.51
C ALA A 418 8.92 8.44 -11.31
N ALA A 419 8.87 8.30 -12.64
CA ALA A 419 10.06 8.47 -13.48
C ALA A 419 10.64 9.90 -13.43
N ARG A 420 9.87 10.91 -13.03
CA ARG A 420 10.36 12.28 -12.80
C ARG A 420 10.86 12.49 -11.39
N SER A 421 10.19 11.93 -10.38
CA SER A 421 10.55 12.15 -8.97
C SER A 421 11.70 11.25 -8.54
N VAL A 422 11.72 9.97 -8.92
CA VAL A 422 12.65 8.97 -8.39
C VAL A 422 14.12 9.32 -8.65
N PRO A 423 14.57 9.69 -9.87
CA PRO A 423 15.98 10.06 -10.06
C PRO A 423 16.36 11.35 -9.33
N SER A 424 15.41 12.25 -9.06
CA SER A 424 15.64 13.44 -8.24
C SER A 424 15.68 13.10 -6.75
N ALA A 425 14.84 12.18 -6.28
CA ALA A 425 14.85 11.66 -4.93
C ALA A 425 16.18 10.96 -4.63
N LEU A 426 16.69 10.13 -5.54
CA LEU A 426 18.03 9.54 -5.41
C LEU A 426 19.12 10.60 -5.22
N ALA A 427 19.08 11.70 -5.99
CA ALA A 427 20.05 12.77 -5.80
C ALA A 427 19.95 13.38 -4.39
N ARG A 428 18.74 13.51 -3.82
CA ARG A 428 18.52 13.99 -2.45
C ARG A 428 18.91 12.98 -1.38
N ASP A 429 18.70 11.70 -1.61
CA ASP A 429 19.18 10.66 -0.67
C ASP A 429 20.70 10.67 -0.58
N LEU A 430 21.39 10.98 -1.69
CA LEU A 430 22.85 11.04 -1.70
C LEU A 430 23.36 12.36 -1.12
N PHE A 431 22.80 13.49 -1.54
CA PHE A 431 23.35 14.83 -1.24
C PHE A 431 22.62 15.58 -0.12
N GLY A 432 21.51 15.06 0.40
CA GLY A 432 20.66 15.74 1.39
C GLY A 432 19.66 16.73 0.78
N ALA A 433 18.82 17.31 1.64
CA ALA A 433 17.89 18.39 1.32
C ALA A 433 17.93 19.46 2.44
N PRO A 434 18.55 20.64 2.23
CA PRO A 434 19.13 21.11 0.97
C PRO A 434 20.39 20.31 0.57
N ALA A 435 20.64 20.22 -0.72
CA ALA A 435 21.72 19.39 -1.24
C ALA A 435 23.10 19.96 -0.90
N ALA A 436 23.95 19.16 -0.27
CA ALA A 436 25.35 19.44 -0.08
C ALA A 436 26.07 19.39 -1.43
N LEU A 437 26.33 20.56 -2.01
CA LEU A 437 27.02 20.71 -3.28
C LEU A 437 28.43 21.23 -3.04
N ALA A 438 29.46 20.52 -3.53
CA ALA A 438 30.83 21.01 -3.45
C ALA A 438 30.99 22.38 -4.15
N PRO A 439 31.90 23.26 -3.73
CA PRO A 439 32.24 24.46 -4.51
C PRO A 439 32.70 24.11 -5.94
N ALA A 440 32.45 25.00 -6.91
CA ALA A 440 32.75 24.72 -8.32
C ALA A 440 34.27 24.65 -8.62
N ASP A 441 35.08 25.33 -7.82
CA ASP A 441 36.54 25.32 -7.85
C ASP A 441 37.16 24.09 -7.18
N GLU A 442 36.42 23.40 -6.31
CA GLU A 442 36.79 22.09 -5.74
C GLU A 442 36.58 20.93 -6.72
N ARG A 443 37.43 20.89 -7.75
CA ARG A 443 37.30 19.94 -8.88
C ARG A 443 37.27 18.46 -8.46
N ALA A 444 38.00 18.08 -7.41
CA ALA A 444 38.04 16.71 -6.92
C ALA A 444 36.71 16.29 -6.28
N ALA A 445 36.18 17.11 -5.37
CA ALA A 445 34.89 16.91 -4.72
C ALA A 445 33.74 16.90 -5.74
N ARG A 446 33.73 17.85 -6.68
CA ARG A 446 32.76 17.88 -7.79
C ARG A 446 32.82 16.64 -8.67
N ARG A 447 34.03 16.17 -8.99
CA ARG A 447 34.21 14.95 -9.78
C ARG A 447 33.72 13.72 -9.02
N CYS A 448 33.95 13.64 -7.71
CA CYS A 448 33.42 12.60 -6.85
C CYS A 448 31.87 12.57 -6.89
N GLN A 449 31.20 13.68 -6.60
CA GLN A 449 29.72 13.77 -6.66
C GLN A 449 29.17 13.41 -8.05
N ALA A 450 29.78 13.92 -9.12
CA ALA A 450 29.32 13.70 -10.48
C ALA A 450 29.46 12.24 -10.96
N VAL A 451 30.58 11.58 -10.61
CA VAL A 451 30.81 10.19 -11.01
C VAL A 451 29.94 9.24 -10.18
N ALA A 452 29.75 9.51 -8.88
CA ALA A 452 28.86 8.76 -8.00
C ALA A 452 27.41 8.81 -8.54
N LEU A 453 26.84 10.01 -8.72
CA LEU A 453 25.46 10.17 -9.22
C LEU A 453 25.25 9.51 -10.59
N LYS A 454 26.20 9.69 -11.52
CA LYS A 454 26.11 9.07 -12.85
C LYS A 454 26.11 7.54 -12.80
N ARG A 455 26.89 6.93 -11.91
CA ARG A 455 26.92 5.47 -11.74
C ARG A 455 25.68 4.97 -11.00
N ALA A 456 25.18 5.72 -10.03
CA ALA A 456 23.92 5.47 -9.35
C ALA A 456 22.75 5.40 -10.34
N HIS A 457 22.58 6.42 -11.19
CA HIS A 457 21.58 6.41 -12.26
C HIS A 457 21.79 5.27 -13.30
N ALA A 458 23.05 4.93 -13.61
CA ALA A 458 23.33 3.82 -14.51
C ALA A 458 22.92 2.47 -13.91
N LEU A 459 23.06 2.31 -12.60
CA LEU A 459 22.59 1.13 -11.87
C LEU A 459 21.05 1.06 -11.91
N GLN A 460 20.35 2.15 -11.58
CA GLN A 460 18.87 2.23 -11.71
C GLN A 460 18.41 1.85 -13.13
N GLY A 461 19.08 2.39 -14.15
CA GLY A 461 18.76 2.12 -15.54
C GLY A 461 19.00 0.66 -15.97
N THR A 462 19.93 -0.04 -15.32
CA THR A 462 20.19 -1.48 -15.49
C THR A 462 19.10 -2.29 -14.82
N MET A 463 18.79 -2.02 -13.55
CA MET A 463 17.73 -2.71 -12.80
C MET A 463 16.38 -2.60 -13.50
N CYS A 464 15.99 -1.41 -13.94
CA CYS A 464 14.76 -1.21 -14.72
C CYS A 464 14.74 -2.01 -16.03
N ALA A 465 15.90 -2.19 -16.68
CA ALA A 465 15.98 -2.95 -17.93
C ALA A 465 15.85 -4.45 -17.70
N ASP A 466 16.46 -4.95 -16.62
CA ASP A 466 16.42 -6.36 -16.25
C ASP A 466 15.03 -6.75 -15.73
N ALA A 467 14.42 -5.94 -14.86
CA ALA A 467 13.05 -6.12 -14.38
C ALA A 467 12.06 -6.16 -15.54
N ARG A 468 12.12 -5.18 -16.46
CA ARG A 468 11.29 -5.19 -17.67
C ARG A 468 11.49 -6.47 -18.48
N SER A 469 12.72 -6.94 -18.62
CA SER A 469 13.01 -8.17 -19.37
C SER A 469 12.46 -9.40 -18.64
N ALA A 470 12.49 -9.42 -17.31
CA ALA A 470 11.90 -10.48 -16.49
C ALA A 470 10.38 -10.50 -16.64
N ILE A 471 9.72 -9.35 -16.52
CA ILE A 471 8.28 -9.18 -16.78
C ILE A 471 7.95 -9.68 -18.20
N GLU A 472 8.66 -9.20 -19.23
CA GLU A 472 8.42 -9.63 -20.61
C GLU A 472 8.60 -11.13 -20.83
N ARG A 473 9.58 -11.77 -20.15
CA ARG A 473 9.80 -13.23 -20.24
C ARG A 473 8.67 -14.00 -19.58
N LYS A 474 8.30 -13.65 -18.34
CA LYS A 474 7.24 -14.34 -17.60
C LYS A 474 5.90 -14.19 -18.32
N LEU A 475 5.57 -13.01 -18.83
CA LEU A 475 4.34 -12.80 -19.60
C LEU A 475 4.31 -13.56 -20.95
N ARG A 476 5.45 -13.94 -21.52
CA ARG A 476 5.52 -14.73 -22.78
C ARG A 476 5.43 -16.24 -22.55
N GLY A 477 5.56 -16.73 -21.31
CA GLY A 477 5.36 -18.14 -20.98
C GLY A 477 3.91 -18.55 -21.23
N GLY A 478 3.64 -19.29 -22.30
CA GLY A 478 2.31 -19.80 -22.62
C GLY A 478 2.11 -21.21 -22.07
N ALA A 479 0.90 -21.52 -21.58
CA ALA A 479 0.29 -22.83 -21.27
C ALA A 479 1.04 -23.86 -20.39
N SER A 480 2.37 -23.83 -20.27
CA SER A 480 3.14 -24.72 -19.41
C SER A 480 3.58 -24.08 -18.08
N ASP A 481 3.50 -22.76 -17.99
CA ASP A 481 3.75 -21.93 -16.80
C ASP A 481 3.11 -20.55 -17.06
N PRO A 482 1.77 -20.44 -17.02
CA PRO A 482 1.13 -19.13 -17.01
C PRO A 482 1.59 -18.39 -15.76
N ALA A 483 1.70 -17.08 -15.83
CA ALA A 483 2.03 -16.28 -14.66
C ALA A 483 0.90 -16.44 -13.62
N GLY A 484 1.02 -17.42 -12.73
CA GLY A 484 0.18 -17.55 -11.56
C GLY A 484 0.35 -16.30 -10.74
N SER A 485 -0.78 -15.70 -10.37
CA SER A 485 -0.88 -14.55 -9.48
C SER A 485 0.04 -13.33 -9.76
N ASP A 486 -0.24 -12.24 -9.04
CA ASP A 486 0.67 -11.10 -9.02
C ASP A 486 1.97 -11.45 -8.26
N GLU A 487 1.83 -12.32 -7.26
CA GLU A 487 2.90 -12.74 -6.36
C GLU A 487 3.95 -13.58 -7.08
N GLU A 488 3.57 -14.50 -7.97
CA GLU A 488 4.60 -15.24 -8.72
C GLU A 488 5.29 -14.38 -9.76
N LEU A 489 4.61 -13.36 -10.33
CA LEU A 489 5.30 -12.40 -11.20
C LEU A 489 6.31 -11.59 -10.38
N ALA A 490 5.90 -11.05 -9.23
CA ALA A 490 6.79 -10.30 -8.34
C ALA A 490 8.00 -11.15 -7.95
N ARG A 491 7.79 -12.37 -7.45
CA ARG A 491 8.84 -13.34 -7.12
C ARG A 491 9.76 -13.65 -8.31
N SER A 492 9.20 -13.86 -9.51
CA SER A 492 9.98 -14.12 -10.72
C SER A 492 10.85 -12.91 -11.12
N VAL A 493 10.34 -11.69 -10.92
CA VAL A 493 11.10 -10.46 -11.16
C VAL A 493 12.19 -10.30 -10.11
N GLU A 494 11.88 -10.55 -8.84
CA GLU A 494 12.85 -10.49 -7.75
C GLU A 494 14.01 -11.46 -7.95
N GLU A 495 13.71 -12.73 -8.21
CA GLU A 495 14.71 -13.76 -8.51
C GLU A 495 15.58 -13.34 -9.70
N ALA A 496 14.97 -12.88 -10.78
CA ALA A 496 15.70 -12.41 -11.96
C ALA A 496 16.59 -11.18 -11.67
N LEU A 497 16.22 -10.32 -10.72
CA LEU A 497 17.01 -9.16 -10.32
C LEU A 497 18.16 -9.56 -9.39
N LEU A 498 17.89 -10.39 -8.39
CA LEU A 498 18.89 -10.93 -7.45
C LEU A 498 19.97 -11.73 -8.20
N GLU A 499 19.58 -12.50 -9.19
CA GLU A 499 20.49 -13.32 -10.00
C GLU A 499 21.08 -12.59 -11.19
N SER A 500 20.71 -11.32 -11.46
CA SER A 500 21.14 -10.63 -12.67
C SER A 500 22.66 -10.41 -12.71
N PRO A 501 23.38 -10.99 -13.69
CA PRO A 501 24.81 -10.73 -13.86
C PRO A 501 25.07 -9.29 -14.32
N ALA A 502 24.13 -8.67 -15.02
CA ALA A 502 24.25 -7.29 -15.48
C ALA A 502 24.14 -6.32 -14.30
N LEU A 503 23.18 -6.56 -13.40
CA LEU A 503 22.99 -5.78 -12.20
C LEU A 503 24.17 -5.93 -11.24
N ALA A 504 24.63 -7.16 -11.00
CA ALA A 504 25.83 -7.43 -10.19
C ALA A 504 27.08 -6.71 -10.72
N ARG A 505 27.32 -6.72 -12.04
CA ARG A 505 28.43 -5.98 -12.67
C ARG A 505 28.25 -4.47 -12.55
N ALA A 506 27.02 -3.95 -12.64
CA ALA A 506 26.75 -2.54 -12.49
C ALA A 506 27.03 -2.08 -11.05
N GLY A 507 26.57 -2.82 -10.04
CA GLY A 507 26.86 -2.58 -8.62
C GLY A 507 28.36 -2.64 -8.32
N ALA A 508 29.05 -3.71 -8.74
CA ALA A 508 30.50 -3.81 -8.60
C ALA A 508 31.24 -2.65 -9.29
N SER A 509 30.78 -2.21 -10.48
CA SER A 509 31.37 -1.06 -11.15
C SER A 509 31.06 0.27 -10.44
N LEU A 510 29.95 0.40 -9.73
CA LEU A 510 29.62 1.56 -8.91
C LEU A 510 30.55 1.61 -7.70
N ARG A 511 30.66 0.51 -6.95
CA ARG A 511 31.57 0.41 -5.79
C ARG A 511 33.04 0.59 -6.17
N ALA A 512 33.47 0.10 -7.33
CA ALA A 512 34.87 0.21 -7.75
C ALA A 512 35.22 1.50 -8.51
N ARG A 513 34.31 2.02 -9.34
CA ARG A 513 34.60 3.16 -10.25
C ARG A 513 33.73 4.39 -10.01
N GLY A 514 32.58 4.22 -9.37
CA GLY A 514 31.67 5.31 -9.00
C GLY A 514 32.26 6.19 -7.91
N VAL A 515 32.92 5.57 -6.95
CA VAL A 515 33.56 6.24 -5.80
C VAL A 515 35.08 6.33 -5.93
N ALA A 516 35.70 5.82 -7.00
CA ALA A 516 37.14 5.97 -7.24
C ALA A 516 37.67 7.42 -7.21
N PRO A 517 36.90 8.44 -7.65
CA PRO A 517 37.33 9.85 -7.50
C PRO A 517 37.18 10.40 -6.07
N CYS A 518 36.51 9.67 -5.18
CA CYS A 518 36.21 10.06 -3.81
C CYS A 518 37.37 9.60 -2.92
N GLY A 519 38.47 10.36 -2.92
CA GLY A 519 39.63 10.03 -2.09
C GLY A 519 39.35 10.19 -0.59
N ALA A 520 40.12 9.49 0.25
CA ALA A 520 39.97 9.54 1.71
C ALA A 520 40.19 10.94 2.33
N GLU A 521 40.90 11.83 1.63
CA GLU A 521 41.13 13.23 2.04
C GLU A 521 39.89 14.13 1.83
N LEU A 522 38.87 13.66 1.11
CA LEU A 522 37.64 14.39 0.94
C LEU A 522 36.73 14.12 2.14
N GLY A 523 36.11 15.17 2.70
CA GLY A 523 35.08 15.02 3.73
C GLY A 523 33.81 14.37 3.17
N LEU A 524 33.81 13.05 3.00
CA LEU A 524 32.75 12.31 2.31
C LEU A 524 31.38 12.48 2.98
N ALA A 525 31.32 12.48 4.31
CA ALA A 525 30.07 12.75 5.04
C ALA A 525 29.49 14.14 4.74
N ALA A 526 30.33 15.15 4.48
CA ALA A 526 29.88 16.48 4.08
C ALA A 526 29.45 16.52 2.60
N LEU A 527 30.08 15.73 1.74
CA LEU A 527 29.73 15.65 0.32
C LEU A 527 28.51 14.77 0.03
N PHE A 528 28.21 13.82 0.91
CA PHE A 528 27.10 12.87 0.83
C PHE A 528 26.43 12.69 2.20
N PRO A 529 25.76 13.72 2.74
CA PRO A 529 25.20 13.68 4.08
C PRO A 529 24.20 12.54 4.28
N GLY A 530 23.40 12.19 3.27
CA GLY A 530 22.44 11.07 3.39
C GLY A 530 23.08 9.68 3.33
N CYS A 531 24.40 9.59 3.11
CA CYS A 531 25.17 8.36 3.31
C CYS A 531 25.98 8.36 4.61
N ALA A 532 26.25 9.54 5.20
CA ALA A 532 27.08 9.75 6.39
C ALA A 532 28.39 8.93 6.41
N SER A 533 28.96 8.62 5.24
CA SER A 533 30.05 7.66 5.10
C SER A 533 31.41 8.34 5.25
N GLU A 534 32.33 7.71 5.97
CA GLU A 534 33.71 8.20 6.15
C GLU A 534 34.72 7.55 5.19
N THR A 535 34.36 6.44 4.55
CA THR A 535 35.23 5.72 3.61
C THR A 535 34.61 5.59 2.22
N PRO A 536 35.43 5.52 1.16
CA PRO A 536 34.93 5.30 -0.21
C PRO A 536 34.16 3.98 -0.35
N GLU A 537 34.58 2.94 0.37
CA GLU A 537 33.93 1.62 0.38
C GLU A 537 32.51 1.71 0.98
N ALA A 538 32.36 2.36 2.14
CA ALA A 538 31.07 2.58 2.78
C ALA A 538 30.16 3.46 1.91
N LEU A 539 30.71 4.52 1.31
CA LEU A 539 29.99 5.36 0.37
C LEU A 539 29.50 4.57 -0.84
N GLY A 540 30.33 3.68 -1.39
CA GLY A 540 29.97 2.82 -2.52
C GLY A 540 28.79 1.90 -2.20
N ALA A 541 28.77 1.31 -1.00
CA ALA A 541 27.67 0.48 -0.53
C ALA A 541 26.38 1.29 -0.34
N CYS A 542 26.46 2.45 0.31
CA CYS A 542 25.32 3.35 0.48
C CYS A 542 24.71 3.78 -0.87
N VAL A 543 25.55 4.23 -1.81
CA VAL A 543 25.09 4.73 -3.11
C VAL A 543 24.43 3.60 -3.92
N GLU A 544 24.95 2.37 -3.85
CA GLU A 544 24.32 1.22 -4.48
C GLU A 544 22.95 0.90 -3.89
N ARG A 545 22.86 0.86 -2.55
CA ARG A 545 21.61 0.60 -1.83
C ARG A 545 20.54 1.62 -2.19
N ALA A 546 20.83 2.91 -2.02
CA ALA A 546 19.91 4.00 -2.36
C ALA A 546 19.46 3.93 -3.83
N SER A 547 20.37 3.56 -4.74
CA SER A 547 20.03 3.37 -6.16
C SER A 547 19.03 2.24 -6.37
N ARG A 548 19.22 1.10 -5.70
CA ARG A 548 18.35 -0.09 -5.85
C ARG A 548 16.99 0.13 -5.23
N CYS A 549 16.91 0.70 -4.01
CA CYS A 549 15.63 1.07 -3.37
C CYS A 549 14.80 1.97 -4.28
N ARG A 550 15.38 3.07 -4.75
CA ARG A 550 14.71 4.02 -5.66
C ARG A 550 14.32 3.38 -7.00
N ALA A 551 15.16 2.49 -7.53
CA ALA A 551 14.80 1.76 -8.75
C ALA A 551 13.64 0.79 -8.54
N CYS A 552 13.54 0.16 -7.37
CA CYS A 552 12.41 -0.68 -7.00
C CYS A 552 11.11 0.14 -6.86
N GLU A 553 11.14 1.27 -6.16
CA GLU A 553 9.97 2.17 -6.07
C GLU A 553 9.46 2.62 -7.46
N LEU A 554 10.37 2.84 -8.41
CA LEU A 554 10.00 3.15 -9.78
C LEU A 554 9.30 1.97 -10.49
N LEU A 555 9.70 0.74 -10.18
CA LEU A 555 9.08 -0.47 -10.71
C LEU A 555 7.68 -0.65 -10.12
N GLU A 556 7.49 -0.49 -8.81
CA GLU A 556 6.17 -0.46 -8.14
C GLU A 556 5.24 0.57 -8.77
N ALA A 557 5.72 1.81 -8.91
CA ALA A 557 4.89 2.89 -9.44
C ALA A 557 4.53 2.71 -10.92
N ALA A 558 5.36 2.00 -11.67
CA ALA A 558 5.08 1.64 -13.06
C ALA A 558 4.11 0.46 -13.20
N ASN A 559 3.96 -0.34 -12.13
CA ASN A 559 3.29 -1.63 -12.14
C ASN A 559 2.53 -1.81 -10.81
N GLU A 560 1.28 -1.33 -10.74
CA GLU A 560 0.55 -1.11 -9.47
C GLU A 560 0.34 -2.34 -8.57
N ARG A 561 0.44 -3.55 -9.14
CA ARG A 561 0.26 -4.83 -8.43
C ARG A 561 1.55 -5.66 -8.38
N LEU A 562 2.67 -5.12 -8.86
CA LEU A 562 3.95 -5.82 -8.85
C LEU A 562 4.60 -5.60 -7.49
N ASP A 563 4.11 -6.25 -6.43
CA ASP A 563 4.50 -6.04 -5.02
C ASP A 563 5.92 -6.56 -4.71
N LEU A 564 6.95 -5.83 -5.13
CA LEU A 564 8.35 -6.21 -4.92
C LEU A 564 8.83 -5.90 -3.51
N ARG A 565 9.60 -6.81 -2.95
CA ARG A 565 10.37 -6.62 -1.71
C ARG A 565 11.59 -5.75 -1.98
N CYS A 566 11.37 -4.44 -2.05
CA CYS A 566 12.42 -3.47 -2.38
C CYS A 566 13.64 -3.53 -1.46
N ASP A 567 13.39 -3.82 -0.19
CA ASP A 567 14.41 -4.03 0.84
C ASP A 567 15.32 -5.20 0.46
N VAL A 568 14.75 -6.38 0.20
CA VAL A 568 15.50 -7.54 -0.29
C VAL A 568 16.26 -7.25 -1.59
N LEU A 569 15.74 -6.39 -2.47
CA LEU A 569 16.37 -6.08 -3.75
C LEU A 569 17.57 -5.13 -3.66
N ASP A 570 17.79 -4.48 -2.52
CA ASP A 570 18.90 -3.56 -2.34
C ASP A 570 20.23 -4.26 -2.00
N ASP A 571 20.19 -5.25 -1.11
CA ASP A 571 21.37 -5.96 -0.63
C ASP A 571 21.14 -7.46 -0.35
N GLY A 572 19.90 -7.94 -0.49
CA GLY A 572 19.52 -9.33 -0.30
C GLY A 572 18.94 -9.64 1.09
N LEU A 573 18.77 -8.63 1.95
CA LEU A 573 18.24 -8.77 3.30
C LEU A 573 16.89 -8.06 3.47
N GLU A 574 16.11 -8.50 4.45
CA GLU A 574 14.86 -7.85 4.84
C GLU A 574 15.07 -7.21 6.21
N ASP A 575 15.77 -6.08 6.24
CA ASP A 575 16.25 -5.37 7.44
C ASP A 575 15.78 -3.90 7.55
N GLY A 576 14.96 -3.43 6.61
CA GLY A 576 14.41 -2.10 6.53
C GLY A 576 15.37 -1.04 5.97
N SER A 577 16.46 -1.44 5.33
CA SER A 577 17.46 -0.54 4.76
C SER A 577 16.98 0.27 3.54
N CYS A 578 15.85 -0.10 2.92
CA CYS A 578 15.11 0.76 1.99
C CYS A 578 14.15 1.77 2.66
N GLY A 579 14.14 1.88 3.99
CA GLY A 579 13.35 2.84 4.76
C GLY A 579 14.21 3.98 5.36
N ALA A 580 14.06 5.17 4.78
CA ALA A 580 14.61 6.48 5.17
C ALA A 580 16.01 6.86 4.62
N PRO A 581 16.18 8.07 4.05
CA PRO A 581 17.44 8.78 4.18
C PRO A 581 17.60 9.19 5.66
N SER A 582 18.78 8.95 6.23
CA SER A 582 19.18 9.47 7.54
C SER A 582 19.16 10.98 7.60
#